data_AF-A0A7Y3BZ03-F1
#
_entry.id   AF-A0A7Y3BZ03-F1
#
_cell.length_a   1.000
_cell.length_b   1.000
_cell.length_c   1.000
_cell.angle_alpha   90.00
_cell.angle_beta   90.00
_cell.angle_gamma   90.00
#
_symmetry.space_group_name_H-M   'P 1'
#
loop_
_entity.id
_entity.type
_entity.pdbx_description
1 polymer ?
#
loop_
_entity_poly.entity_id
_entity_poly.type
_entity_poly.pdbx_seq_one_letter_code
_entity_poly.pdbx_strand_id
1 'polypeptide(L)' 'MDTSNVDTVIIAGRVMKRHGRLLHVDWDAVHRQVAESRDYVIAKSGFKVPKI' A
#
# COMPACT_ATOMS: atom_id res chain seq x y z
N MET A 1 8.29 -15.14 2.68
CA MET A 1 9.46 -14.30 2.31
C MET A 1 9.04 -12.86 2.56
N ASP A 2 9.70 -12.15 3.46
CA ASP A 2 9.37 -10.76 3.80
C ASP A 2 9.87 -9.83 2.68
N THR A 3 9.00 -9.07 2.04
CA THR A 3 9.38 -8.15 0.94
C THR A 3 10.02 -6.85 1.45
N SER A 4 10.05 -6.64 2.77
CA SER A 4 10.73 -5.51 3.41
C SER A 4 12.25 -5.59 3.25
N ASN A 5 12.81 -6.80 3.18
CA ASN A 5 14.26 -7.05 3.15
C ASN A 5 14.95 -6.72 1.80
N VAL A 6 14.18 -6.39 0.76
CA VAL A 6 14.71 -6.01 -0.55
C VAL A 6 15.08 -4.53 -0.54
N ASP A 7 16.36 -4.19 -0.69
CA ASP A 7 16.80 -2.79 -0.75
C ASP A 7 16.40 -2.10 -2.07
N THR A 8 16.75 -2.73 -3.20
CA THR A 8 16.63 -2.13 -4.54
C THR A 8 15.92 -3.06 -5.53
N VAL A 9 15.03 -2.48 -6.35
CA VAL A 9 14.29 -3.19 -7.43
C VAL A 9 14.43 -2.41 -8.73
N ILE A 10 14.77 -3.10 -9.82
CA ILE A 10 14.93 -2.52 -11.16
C ILE A 10 14.03 -3.28 -12.15
N ILE A 11 13.22 -2.55 -12.92
CA ILE A 11 12.34 -3.11 -13.96
C ILE A 11 12.64 -2.40 -15.27
N ALA A 12 13.05 -3.15 -16.31
CA ALA A 12 13.39 -2.61 -17.63
C ALA A 12 14.36 -1.40 -17.58
N GLY A 13 15.38 -1.47 -16.71
CA GLY A 13 16.37 -0.40 -16.52
C GLY A 13 15.92 0.76 -15.61
N ARG A 14 14.68 0.76 -15.11
CA ARG A 14 14.17 1.78 -14.18
C ARG A 14 14.24 1.32 -12.73
N VAL A 15 14.83 2.14 -11.86
CA VAL A 15 14.85 1.89 -10.41
C VAL A 15 13.46 2.19 -9.81
N MET A 16 12.83 1.19 -9.22
CA MET A 16 11.49 1.26 -8.63
C MET A 16 11.50 1.34 -7.10
N LYS A 17 12.45 0.65 -6.47
CA LYS A 17 12.72 0.68 -5.02
C LYS A 17 14.21 0.98 -4.80
N ARG A 18 14.55 1.76 -3.77
CA ARG A 18 15.93 1.98 -3.31
C ARG A 18 15.93 2.34 -1.82
N HIS A 19 16.89 1.85 -1.04
CA HIS A 19 16.95 2.10 0.41
C HIS A 19 15.66 1.71 1.13
N GLY A 20 15.04 0.61 0.70
CA GLY A 20 13.79 0.15 1.29
C GLY A 20 12.54 0.92 0.84
N ARG A 21 12.67 1.99 0.04
CA ARG A 21 11.56 2.90 -0.33
C ARG A 21 11.17 2.80 -1.80
N LEU A 22 9.87 2.86 -2.09
CA LEU A 22 9.36 3.03 -3.45
C LEU A 22 9.57 4.48 -3.92
N LEU A 23 10.11 4.66 -5.13
CA LEU A 23 10.58 5.98 -5.61
C LEU A 23 9.54 6.77 -6.41
N HIS A 24 8.50 6.12 -6.92
CA HIS A 24 7.54 6.71 -7.87
C HIS A 24 6.09 6.56 -7.41
N VAL A 25 5.88 6.54 -6.10
CA VAL A 25 4.56 6.33 -5.46
C VAL A 25 4.27 7.49 -4.51
N ASP A 26 3.11 8.10 -4.67
CA ASP A 26 2.54 9.01 -3.68
C ASP A 26 1.88 8.18 -2.58
N TRP A 27 2.56 8.06 -1.44
CA TRP A 27 2.06 7.27 -0.31
C TRP A 27 0.83 7.90 0.33
N ASP A 28 0.72 9.22 0.40
CA ASP A 28 -0.42 9.90 1.01
C ASP A 28 -1.69 9.66 0.18
N ALA A 29 -1.57 9.71 -1.15
CA ALA A 29 -2.66 9.34 -2.04
C ALA A 29 -3.07 7.86 -1.90
N VAL A 30 -2.10 6.95 -1.81
CA VAL A 30 -2.37 5.51 -1.61
C VAL A 30 -3.08 5.27 -0.29
N HIS A 31 -2.59 5.86 0.81
CA HIS A 31 -3.20 5.71 2.13
C HIS A 31 -4.65 6.21 2.15
N ARG A 32 -4.91 7.34 1.49
CA ARG A 32 -6.27 7.89 1.37
C ARG A 32 -7.19 6.95 0.61
N GLN A 33 -6.76 6.45 -0.55
CA GLN A 33 -7.54 5.50 -1.36
C GLN A 33 -7.84 4.20 -0.60
N VAL A 34 -6.86 3.70 0.17
CA VAL A 34 -7.05 2.50 1.01
C VAL A 34 -8.09 2.74 2.08
N ALA A 35 -8.03 3.88 2.78
CA ALA A 35 -9.01 4.24 3.80
C ALA A 35 -10.42 4.36 3.20
N GLU A 36 -10.56 5.11 2.10
CA GLU A 36 -11.84 5.28 1.39
C GLU A 36 -12.42 3.94 0.91
N SER A 37 -11.58 3.08 0.32
CA SER A 37 -11.99 1.76 -0.17
C SER A 37 -12.44 0.86 0.97
N ARG A 38 -11.70 0.85 2.09
CA ARG A 38 -12.07 0.11 3.30
C ARG A 38 -13.43 0.57 3.81
N ASP A 39 -13.61 1.88 3.96
CA ASP A 39 -14.83 2.45 4.52
C ASP A 39 -16.04 2.16 3.63
N TYR A 40 -15.87 2.25 2.30
CA TYR A 40 -16.90 1.88 1.34
C TYR A 40 -17.30 0.40 1.47
N VAL A 41 -16.34 -0.52 1.51
CA VAL A 41 -16.63 -1.96 1.60
C VAL A 41 -17.33 -2.29 2.92
N ILE A 42 -16.90 -1.72 4.05
CA ILE A 42 -17.53 -1.93 5.35
C ILE A 42 -18.99 -1.43 5.31
N ALA A 43 -19.21 -0.20 4.84
CA ALA A 43 -20.54 0.38 4.75
C ALA A 43 -21.47 -0.41 3.82
N LYS A 44 -20.94 -0.89 2.68
CA LYS A 44 -21.73 -1.61 1.67
C LYS A 44 -22.04 -3.05 2.06
N SER A 45 -21.15 -3.71 2.77
CA SER A 45 -21.28 -5.13 3.14
C SER A 45 -22.13 -5.37 4.40
N GLY A 46 -22.35 -4.35 5.21
CA GLY A 46 -22.97 -4.51 6.54
C GLY A 46 -22.06 -5.19 7.56
N PHE A 47 -20.76 -5.34 7.24
CA PHE A 47 -19.76 -5.89 8.13
C PHE A 47 -19.58 -5.00 9.36
N LYS A 48 -19.55 -5.60 10.55
CA LYS A 48 -19.32 -4.89 11.81
C LYS A 48 -17.87 -5.11 12.25
N VAL A 49 -17.09 -4.03 12.30
CA VAL A 49 -15.71 -4.09 12.76
C VAL A 49 -15.69 -4.55 14.22
N PRO A 50 -14.96 -5.63 14.56
CA PRO A 50 -14.82 -6.08 15.94
C PRO A 50 -14.18 -5.00 16.81
N LYS A 51 -14.67 -4.85 18.05
CA LYS A 51 -13.97 -4.05 19.06
C LYS A 51 -12.78 -4.86 19.56
N ILE A 52 -11.59 -4.30 19.46
CA ILE A 52 -10.34 -4.84 20.02
C ILE A 52 -10.16 -4.24 21.41
#